data_AF-A0A9E2B196-F1
#
_entry.id   AF-A0A9E2B196-F1
#
_cell.length_a   1.000
_cell.length_b   1.000
_cell.length_c   1.000
_cell.angle_alpha   90.00
_cell.angle_beta   90.00
_cell.angle_gamma   90.00
#
_symmetry.space_group_name_H-M   'P 1'
#
loop_
_entity.id
_entity.type
_entity.pdbx_description
1 polymer ?
#
loop_
_entity_poly.entity_id
_entity_poly.type
_entity_poly.pdbx_seq_one_letter_code
_entity_poly.pdbx_strand_id
1 'polypeptide(L)' 'LEVSGGFPRIGTKINFKNFVFTIEALEKKRIKQIKMTILDAAKE' A
#
# COMPACT_ATOMS: atom_id res chain seq x y z
N LEU A 1 -7.32 -0.23 -10.50
CA LEU A 1 -8.25 0.90 -10.31
C LEU A 1 -9.70 0.42 -10.11
N GLU A 2 -9.96 -0.89 -10.16
CA GLU A 2 -11.31 -1.47 -10.03
C GLU A 2 -11.67 -2.02 -8.63
N VAL A 3 -10.73 -2.12 -7.68
CA VAL A 3 -10.99 -2.77 -6.38
C VAL A 3 -11.59 -1.84 -5.30
N SER A 4 -11.55 -0.52 -5.46
CA SER A 4 -12.01 0.40 -4.39
C SER A 4 -12.90 1.57 -4.83
N GLY A 5 -13.27 1.68 -6.11
CA GLY A 5 -14.15 2.74 -6.62
C GLY A 5 -13.67 4.19 -6.44
N GLY A 6 -12.52 4.41 -5.78
CA GLY A 6 -11.98 5.71 -5.44
C GLY A 6 -10.46 5.75 -5.54
N PHE A 7 -9.93 6.96 -5.74
CA PHE A 7 -8.50 7.19 -5.83
C PHE A 7 -7.85 6.92 -4.44
N PRO A 8 -6.83 6.05 -4.32
CA PRO A 8 -6.18 5.80 -3.04
C PRO A 8 -5.63 7.11 -2.48
N ARG A 9 -5.76 7.34 -1.17
CA ARG A 9 -5.22 8.54 -0.50
C ARG A 9 -3.88 8.21 0.16
N ILE A 10 -3.04 9.22 0.35
CA ILE A 10 -1.83 9.09 1.17
C ILE A 10 -2.27 8.64 2.58
N GLY A 11 -1.56 7.66 3.14
CA GLY A 11 -1.88 7.01 4.42
C GLY A 11 -2.83 5.81 4.32
N THR A 12 -3.34 5.47 3.13
CA THR A 12 -4.14 4.25 2.95
C THR A 12 -3.27 3.03 3.22
N LYS A 13 -3.75 2.14 4.08
CA LYS A 13 -3.13 0.83 4.36
C LYS A 13 -3.90 -0.25 3.63
N ILE A 14 -3.17 -1.08 2.91
CA ILE A 14 -3.67 -2.20 2.13
C ILE A 14 -3.04 -3.44 2.74
N ASN A 15 -3.84 -4.22 3.45
CA ASN A 15 -3.42 -5.50 4.01
C ASN A 15 -3.60 -6.56 2.93
N PHE A 16 -2.52 -7.24 2.57
CA PHE A 16 -2.56 -8.32 1.59
C PHE A 16 -1.72 -9.50 2.06
N LYS A 17 -2.40 -10.61 2.35
CA LYS A 17 -1.80 -11.81 2.96
C LYS A 17 -1.03 -11.44 4.22
N ASN A 18 0.30 -11.41 4.12
CA ASN A 18 1.22 -11.15 5.19
C ASN A 18 2.06 -9.87 4.96
N PHE A 19 1.56 -9.02 4.08
CA PHE A 19 2.17 -7.75 3.74
C PHE A 19 1.19 -6.62 4.02
N VAL A 20 1.70 -5.54 4.59
CA VAL A 20 0.96 -4.30 4.76
C VAL A 20 1.59 -3.26 3.84
N PHE A 21 0.83 -2.79 2.85
CA PHE A 21 1.25 -1.74 1.95
C PHE A 21 0.62 -0.43 2.40
N THR A 22 1.44 0.57 2.69
CA THR A 22 0.98 1.90 3.06
C THR A 22 1.36 2.88 1.97
N ILE A 23 0.39 3.63 1.44
CA ILE A 23 0.66 4.68 0.45
C ILE A 23 1.36 5.84 1.18
N GLU A 24 2.63 6.11 0.88
CA GLU A 24 3.37 7.23 1.51
C GLU A 24 3.35 8.49 0.65
N ALA A 25 3.37 8.36 -0.68
CA ALA A 25 3.34 9.51 -1.56
C ALA A 25 2.48 9.24 -2.80
N LEU A 26 1.71 10.25 -3.18
CA LEU A 26 0.92 10.28 -4.42
C LEU A 26 1.33 11.52 -5.21
N GLU A 27 1.42 11.39 -6.52
CA GLU A 27 1.76 12.48 -7.43
C GLU A 27 0.87 12.41 -8.67
N LYS A 28 0.19 13.52 -9.02
CA LYS A 28 -0.68 13.63 -10.21
C LYS A 28 -1.54 12.38 -10.49
N LYS A 29 -2.25 11.89 -9.46
CA LYS A 29 -3.07 10.66 -9.55
C LYS A 29 -2.28 9.40 -9.90
N ARG A 30 -1.03 9.30 -9.45
CA ARG A 30 -0.21 8.08 -9.48
C ARG A 30 0.42 7.88 -8.12
N ILE A 31 0.66 6.63 -7.76
CA ILE A 31 1.34 6.30 -6.52
C ILE A 31 2.84 6.48 -6.77
N LYS A 32 3.48 7.35 -5.98
CA LYS A 32 4.90 7.67 -6.09
C LYS A 32 5.74 6.82 -5.15
N GLN A 33 5.25 6.59 -3.94
CA GLN A 33 5.93 5.78 -2.93
C GLN A 33 4.93 4.94 -2.14
N ILE A 34 5.30 3.67 -1.93
CA ILE A 34 4.55 2.70 -1.14
C ILE A 34 5.52 2.10 -0.14
N LYS A 35 5.13 2.12 1.14
CA LYS A 35 5.85 1.43 2.21
C LYS A 35 5.28 0.03 2.36
N MET A 36 6.07 -0.98 2.03
CA MET A 36 5.73 -2.38 2.28
C MET A 36 6.28 -2.79 3.64
N THR A 37 5.42 -3.38 4.47
CA THR A 37 5.80 -3.98 5.75
C THR A 37 5.53 -5.47 5.64
N ILE A 38 6.58 -6.27 5.81
CA ILE A 38 6.50 -7.72 5.82
C ILE A 38 6.24 -8.14 7.27
N LEU A 39 5.14 -8.84 7.53
CA LEU A 39 4.79 -9.24 8.90
C LEU A 39 5.45 -10.56 9.34
N ASP A 40 6.00 -11.34 8.40
CA ASP A 40 6.59 -12.68 8.58
C ASP A 40 7.95 -12.75 7.89
N ALA A 41 8.72 -11.66 7.92
CA ALA A 41 10.11 -11.68 7.42
C ALA A 41 11.06 -12.49 8.31
N ALA A 42 10.54 -13.26 9.27
CA ALA A 42 11.30 -13.96 10.31
C ALA A 42 11.00 -15.48 10.33
N LYS A 43 10.79 -16.08 9.16
CA LYS A 43 10.90 -17.53 8.98
C LYS A 43 11.76 -17.87 7.77
N GLU A 44 13.07 -17.72 7.94
CA GLU A 44 14.07 -18.63 7.37
C GLU A 44 15.28 -18.69 8.31
#